data_AF-A0A964FGD3-F1
#
_entry.id   AF-A0A964FGD3-F1
#
_cell.length_a   1.000
_cell.length_b   1.000
_cell.length_c   1.000
_cell.angle_alpha   90.00
_cell.angle_beta   90.00
_cell.angle_gamma   90.00
#
_symmetry.space_group_name_H-M   'P 1'
#
loop_
_entity.id
_entity.type
_entity.pdbx_description
1 polymer ?
#
loop_
_entity_poly.entity_id
_entity_poly.type
_entity_poly.pdbx_seq_one_letter_code
_entity_poly.pdbx_strand_id
1 'polypeptide(L)'
;MSNQKQDKSSGNVFADVNIPQSTLYLAKASLADQIATIIRERNLTQMEAAEILGINQPKVSALIRGNLDGFSSDRLFKFLNLLDRDIEIVIRPHNDPNHEAGIRVI
;
A
#
# COMPACT_ATOMS: atom_id res chain seq x y z
N MET A 1 13.34 -24.06 -28.33
CA MET A 1 12.31 -23.08 -27.94
C MET A 1 11.87 -23.43 -26.53
N SER A 2 12.24 -22.62 -25.54
CA SER A 2 11.99 -22.92 -24.12
C SER A 2 10.55 -22.52 -23.77
N ASN A 3 9.75 -23.52 -23.41
CA ASN A 3 8.36 -23.35 -23.00
C ASN A 3 8.34 -22.84 -21.54
N GLN A 4 8.40 -21.52 -21.34
CA GLN A 4 8.17 -20.95 -20.00
C GLN A 4 6.67 -20.95 -19.73
N LYS A 5 6.23 -21.81 -18.81
CA LYS A 5 4.95 -21.65 -18.11
C LYS A 5 5.00 -20.28 -17.43
N GLN A 6 4.30 -19.30 -17.99
CA GLN A 6 3.95 -18.10 -17.23
C GLN A 6 2.89 -18.52 -16.22
N ASP A 7 3.28 -18.62 -14.95
CA ASP A 7 2.31 -18.75 -13.88
C ASP A 7 1.48 -17.46 -13.86
N LYS A 8 0.16 -17.60 -14.04
CA LYS A 8 -0.77 -16.47 -13.93
C LYS A 8 -0.69 -15.94 -12.50
N SER A 9 -0.25 -14.69 -12.34
CA SER A 9 -0.30 -14.03 -11.03
C SER A 9 -1.74 -14.00 -10.52
N SER A 10 -1.92 -14.27 -9.23
CA SER A 10 -3.22 -14.19 -8.55
C SER A 10 -3.76 -12.75 -8.46
N GLY A 11 -2.99 -11.75 -8.93
CA GLY A 11 -3.25 -10.33 -8.69
C GLY A 11 -2.76 -9.87 -7.30
N ASN A 12 -2.23 -10.79 -6.50
CA ASN A 12 -1.60 -10.50 -5.22
C ASN A 12 -0.20 -11.13 -5.17
N VAL A 13 0.82 -10.33 -5.49
CA VAL A 13 2.22 -10.77 -5.48
C VAL A 13 2.69 -11.29 -4.11
N PHE A 14 2.07 -10.82 -3.02
CA PHE A 14 2.37 -11.28 -1.67
C PHE A 14 1.81 -12.68 -1.43
N ALA A 15 0.65 -13.01 -2.01
CA ALA A 15 0.10 -14.35 -1.95
C ALA A 15 0.93 -15.31 -2.81
N ASP A 16 1.34 -14.86 -4.01
CA ASP A 16 2.15 -15.66 -4.94
C ASP A 16 3.49 -16.11 -4.32
N VAL A 17 4.03 -15.35 -3.36
CA VAL A 17 5.27 -15.68 -2.63
C VAL A 17 5.05 -16.11 -1.16
N ASN A 18 3.82 -16.51 -0.81
CA ASN A 18 3.44 -17.07 0.51
C ASN A 18 3.70 -16.13 1.71
N ILE A 19 3.56 -14.82 1.54
CA ILE A 19 3.60 -13.86 2.64
C ILE A 19 2.31 -13.97 3.47
N PRO A 20 2.41 -14.16 4.80
CA PRO A 20 1.25 -14.10 5.68
C PRO A 20 0.54 -12.76 5.58
N GLN A 21 -0.80 -12.76 5.73
CA GLN A 21 -1.60 -11.54 5.62
C GLN A 21 -1.39 -10.81 4.28
N SER A 22 -1.20 -11.56 3.19
CA SER A 22 -0.93 -11.04 1.85
C SER A 22 -1.94 -9.98 1.39
N THR A 23 -3.23 -10.10 1.74
CA THR A 23 -4.27 -9.11 1.43
C THR A 23 -4.06 -7.79 2.17
N LEU A 24 -3.62 -7.83 3.43
CA LEU A 24 -3.26 -6.63 4.20
C LEU A 24 -2.00 -5.98 3.63
N TYR A 25 -0.97 -6.77 3.30
CA TYR A 25 0.25 -6.25 2.68
C TYR A 25 -0.03 -5.58 1.34
N LEU A 26 -0.89 -6.19 0.50
CA LEU A 26 -1.33 -5.60 -0.76
C LEU A 26 -2.06 -4.26 -0.54
N ALA A 27 -2.97 -4.20 0.42
CA ALA A 27 -3.67 -2.97 0.75
C ALA A 27 -2.70 -1.88 1.25
N LYS A 28 -1.77 -2.21 2.15
CA LYS A 28 -0.74 -1.27 2.62
C LYS A 28 0.14 -0.77 1.47
N ALA A 29 0.52 -1.67 0.55
CA ALA A 29 1.29 -1.30 -0.63
C ALA A 29 0.54 -0.30 -1.51
N SER A 30 -0.76 -0.52 -1.74
CA SER A 30 -1.60 0.41 -2.49
C SER A 30 -1.74 1.78 -1.80
N LEU A 31 -1.94 1.82 -0.48
CA LEU A 31 -1.97 3.08 0.27
C LEU A 31 -0.63 3.82 0.18
N ALA A 32 0.49 3.11 0.33
CA ALA A 32 1.82 3.69 0.23
C ALA A 32 2.11 4.22 -1.18
N ASP A 33 1.65 3.53 -2.23
CA ASP A 33 1.77 3.99 -3.61
C ASP A 33 0.97 5.28 -3.86
N GLN A 34 -0.24 5.39 -3.31
CA GLN A 34 -1.00 6.65 -3.36
C GLN A 34 -0.25 7.79 -2.69
N ILE A 35 0.32 7.56 -1.49
CA ILE A 35 1.14 8.57 -0.80
C ILE A 35 2.35 8.98 -1.65
N ALA A 36 3.09 8.00 -2.18
CA ALA A 36 4.25 8.26 -3.02
C ALA A 36 3.88 9.02 -4.30
N THR A 37 2.71 8.74 -4.86
CA THR A 37 2.18 9.43 -6.03
C THR A 37 1.82 10.87 -5.72
N ILE A 38 1.14 11.15 -4.61
CA ILE A 38 0.83 12.52 -4.21
C ILE A 38 2.11 13.33 -3.94
N ILE A 39 3.10 12.73 -3.27
CA ILE A 39 4.42 13.37 -3.05
C ILE A 39 5.05 13.77 -4.40
N ARG A 40 5.00 12.88 -5.39
CA ARG A 40 5.55 13.10 -6.74
C ARG A 40 4.77 14.18 -7.50
N GLU A 41 3.44 14.11 -7.51
CA GLU A 41 2.57 15.06 -8.21
C GLU A 41 2.67 16.47 -7.64
N ARG A 42 2.84 16.59 -6.32
CA ARG A 42 3.10 17.86 -5.63
C ARG A 42 4.55 18.34 -5.76
N ASN A 43 5.42 17.59 -6.42
CA ASN A 43 6.87 17.85 -6.55
C ASN A 43 7.59 18.05 -5.21
N LEU A 44 7.16 17.33 -4.17
CA LEU A 44 7.76 17.43 -2.84
C LEU A 44 9.07 16.65 -2.79
N THR A 45 10.11 17.27 -2.24
CA THR A 45 11.32 16.56 -1.82
C THR A 45 11.01 15.62 -0.65
N GLN A 46 11.90 14.65 -0.41
CA GLN A 46 11.74 13.76 0.74
C GLN A 46 11.81 14.50 2.09
N MET A 47 12.45 15.68 2.15
CA MET A 47 12.51 16.49 3.36
C MET A 47 11.21 17.26 3.59
N GLU A 48 10.64 17.88 2.56
CA GLU A 48 9.34 18.56 2.68
C GLU A 48 8.23 17.56 3.03
N ALA A 49 8.25 16.38 2.39
CA ALA A 49 7.33 15.30 2.76
C ALA A 49 7.56 14.82 4.20
N ALA A 50 8.81 14.80 4.70
CA ALA A 50 9.11 14.43 6.07
C ALA A 50 8.49 15.42 7.07
N GLU A 51 8.56 16.72 6.77
CA GLU A 51 7.94 17.78 7.56
C GLU A 51 6.41 17.65 7.58
N ILE A 52 5.77 17.51 6.42
CA ILE A 52 4.32 17.36 6.30
C ILE A 52 3.83 16.10 7.05
N LEU A 53 4.51 14.97 6.85
CA LEU A 53 4.13 13.69 7.42
C LEU A 53 4.55 13.52 8.90
N GLY A 54 5.33 14.45 9.45
CA GLY A 54 5.82 14.40 10.82
C GLY A 54 6.70 13.18 11.10
N ILE A 55 7.54 12.80 10.13
CA ILE A 55 8.50 11.69 10.23
C ILE A 55 9.88 12.13 9.75
N ASN A 56 10.91 11.30 9.94
CA ASN A 56 12.23 11.60 9.41
C ASN A 56 12.35 11.22 7.92
N GLN A 57 13.28 11.86 7.22
CA GLN A 57 13.54 11.62 5.80
C GLN A 57 13.86 10.14 5.47
N PRO A 58 14.61 9.37 6.29
CA PRO A 58 14.80 7.94 6.06
C PRO A 58 13.49 7.14 6.04
N LYS A 59 12.52 7.47 6.91
CA LYS A 59 11.19 6.84 6.89
C LYS A 59 10.40 7.22 5.64
N VAL A 60 10.48 8.47 5.17
CA VAL A 60 9.88 8.85 3.88
C VAL A 60 10.49 8.03 2.73
N SER A 61 11.81 7.89 2.74
CA SER A 61 12.55 7.08 1.76
C SER A 61 12.11 5.61 1.77
N ALA A 62 11.92 5.03 2.96
CA ALA A 62 11.41 3.67 3.12
C ALA A 62 9.98 3.52 2.59
N LEU A 63 9.09 4.47 2.92
CA LEU A 63 7.71 4.51 2.45
C LEU A 63 7.62 4.55 0.92
N ILE A 64 8.37 5.44 0.27
CA ILE A 64 8.40 5.60 -1.19
C ILE A 64 8.93 4.33 -1.89
N ARG A 65 9.86 3.61 -1.25
CA ARG A 65 10.39 2.34 -1.77
C ARG A 65 9.52 1.12 -1.47
N GLY A 66 8.37 1.29 -0.81
CA GLY A 66 7.50 0.18 -0.43
C GLY A 66 8.05 -0.70 0.69
N ASN A 67 9.00 -0.20 1.48
CA ASN A 67 9.44 -0.88 2.70
C ASN A 67 8.48 -0.52 3.85
N LEU A 68 7.50 -1.39 4.08
CA LEU A 68 6.32 -1.09 4.91
C LEU A 68 6.29 -1.78 6.28
N ASP A 69 7.36 -2.49 6.67
CA ASP A 69 7.40 -3.24 7.93
C ASP A 69 7.29 -2.32 9.16
N GLY A 70 7.71 -1.06 9.03
CA GLY A 70 7.62 -0.04 10.09
C GLY A 70 6.36 0.84 10.08
N PHE A 71 5.38 0.55 9.22
CA PHE A 71 4.18 1.38 9.03
C PHE A 71 2.92 0.57 9.32
N SER A 72 2.07 1.02 10.24
CA SER A 72 0.72 0.48 10.40
C SER A 72 -0.24 1.06 9.34
N SER A 73 -1.36 0.40 9.08
CA SER A 73 -2.41 0.94 8.19
C SER A 73 -2.93 2.28 8.68
N ASP A 74 -3.17 2.43 9.99
CA ASP A 74 -3.60 3.69 10.60
C ASP A 74 -2.63 4.85 10.34
N ARG A 75 -1.33 4.54 10.31
CA ARG A 75 -0.31 5.54 10.00
C ARG A 75 -0.36 5.96 8.53
N LEU A 76 -0.60 5.02 7.62
CA LEU A 76 -0.79 5.32 6.20
C LEU A 76 -2.06 6.14 5.97
N PHE A 77 -3.15 5.83 6.67
CA PHE A 77 -4.37 6.65 6.65
C PHE A 77 -4.10 8.08 7.11
N LYS A 78 -3.39 8.24 8.23
CA LYS A 78 -3.01 9.57 8.71
C LYS A 78 -2.18 10.34 7.69
N PHE A 79 -1.26 9.69 6.98
CA PHE A 79 -0.44 10.34 5.96
C PHE A 79 -1.26 10.80 4.75
N LEU A 80 -2.23 10.01 4.30
CA LEU A 80 -3.16 10.40 3.25
C LEU A 80 -3.97 11.63 3.67
N ASN A 81 -4.48 11.66 4.91
CA ASN A 81 -5.21 12.83 5.43
C ASN A 81 -4.31 14.08 5.50
N LEU A 82 -3.05 13.95 5.93
CA LEU A 82 -2.07 15.04 5.93
C LEU A 82 -1.70 15.53 4.52
N LEU A 83 -1.99 14.71 3.50
CA LEU A 83 -1.82 15.02 2.09
C LEU A 83 -3.17 15.33 1.42
N ASP A 84 -4.13 15.83 2.19
CA ASP A 84 -5.46 16.30 1.74
C ASP A 84 -6.21 15.23 0.91
N ARG A 85 -6.24 14.00 1.43
CA ARG A 85 -7.09 12.93 0.92
C ARG A 85 -8.10 12.54 1.99
N ASP A 86 -9.36 12.51 1.58
CA ASP A 86 -10.40 11.86 2.36
C ASP A 86 -10.30 10.35 2.21
N ILE A 87 -10.63 9.62 3.28
CA ILE A 87 -10.62 8.16 3.29
C ILE A 87 -12.03 7.68 3.62
N GLU A 88 -12.59 6.88 2.72
CA GLU A 88 -13.82 6.16 2.94
C GLU A 88 -13.52 4.67 3.19
N ILE A 89 -14.04 4.12 4.30
CA ILE A 89 -13.92 2.70 4.63
C ILE A 89 -15.28 2.05 4.46
N VAL A 90 -15.40 1.20 3.43
CA VAL A 90 -16.65 0.50 3.11
C VAL A 90 -16.58 -0.96 3.54
N ILE A 91 -17.35 -1.33 4.57
CA ILE A 91 -17.46 -2.71 5.08
C ILE A 91 -18.68 -3.39 4.47
N ARG A 92 -18.50 -4.61 3.94
CA ARG A 92 -19.53 -5.34 3.20
C ARG A 92 -19.52 -6.82 3.59
N PRO A 93 -20.67 -7.51 3.59
CA PRO A 93 -20.71 -8.96 3.73
C PRO A 93 -19.86 -9.63 2.64
N HIS A 94 -19.14 -10.68 3.03
CA HIS A 94 -18.40 -11.52 2.11
C HIS A 94 -19.28 -12.70 1.69
N ASN A 95 -19.57 -12.79 0.40
CA ASN A 95 -20.57 -13.72 -0.15
C ASN A 95 -19.96 -14.82 -1.04
N ASP A 96 -18.64 -14.89 -1.18
CA ASP A 96 -17.99 -15.91 -2.01
C ASP A 96 -17.37 -17.00 -1.12
N PRO A 97 -17.99 -18.17 -0.98
CA PRO A 97 -17.48 -19.22 -0.09
C PRO A 97 -16.15 -19.83 -0.55
N ASN A 98 -15.69 -19.56 -1.78
CA ASN A 98 -14.46 -20.14 -2.34
C ASN A 98 -13.24 -19.23 -2.17
N HIS A 99 -13.41 -18.02 -1.65
CA HIS A 99 -12.33 -17.07 -1.42
C HIS A 99 -12.35 -16.58 0.02
N GLU A 100 -11.22 -16.10 0.52
CA GLU A 100 -11.21 -15.44 1.83
C GLU A 100 -11.66 -13.98 1.71
N ALA A 101 -12.22 -13.44 2.79
CA ALA A 101 -12.48 -12.01 2.90
C ALA A 101 -11.16 -11.22 2.76
N GLY A 102 -11.22 -10.10 2.04
CA GLY A 102 -10.02 -9.34 1.70
C GLY A 102 -10.19 -7.84 1.90
N ILE A 103 -9.04 -7.16 1.92
CA ILE A 103 -8.96 -5.70 1.96
C ILE A 103 -8.63 -5.22 0.56
N ARG A 104 -9.32 -4.17 0.11
CA ARG A 104 -9.11 -3.56 -1.20
C ARG A 104 -9.05 -2.06 -1.04
N VAL A 105 -8.10 -1.44 -1.70
CA VAL A 105 -8.03 0.01 -1.89
C VAL A 105 -8.52 0.25 -3.32
N ILE A 106 -9.52 1.11 -3.48
CA ILE A 106 -10.20 1.39 -4.74
C ILE A 106 -9.76 2.72 -5.33
#